data_AF-U4U1U2-F1
#
_entry.id   AF-U4U1U2-F1
#
_cell.length_a   1.000
_cell.length_b   1.000
_cell.length_c   1.000
_cell.angle_alpha   90.00
_cell.angle_beta   90.00
_cell.angle_gamma   90.00
#
_symmetry.space_group_name_H-M   'P 1'
#
loop_
_entity.id
_entity.type
_entity.pdbx_description
1 polymer ?
#
loop_
_entity_poly.entity_id
_entity_poly.type
_entity_poly.pdbx_seq_one_letter_code
_entity_poly.pdbx_strand_id
1 'polypeptide(L)'
;LRHVESRIVGGWTVNISDHPHQVSLQSWHRHSCGGSLISPNWILTAAHCLSGGVHRYSFRLGSALWAEGGTLVLATQVIPHPLYNSSTIDYDVGLIKLANHQEEVNNTIQYATLPPEDWTPTNGSIASVTGWGTPYYGGSLMDELQQVNVPIVSNEECEEYYKNESIVYGVYVTGRMLCAGFLDGSADVCNGDSGGPLIVDGYLTGVVSWSKFGGCASEGFPAVYTSFPSALTAAYSIYITDRMLCAGYPAGGYDACNGDSGGPLIVDGYLAGIVSWGYQCAVANYPGVYSSVPSLLSWIKEETGL
;
A
#
# COMPACT_ATOMS: atom_id res chain seq x y z
N LEU A 1 7.17 40.75 2.69
CA LEU A 1 6.81 39.43 3.27
C LEU A 1 7.14 38.40 2.20
N ARG A 2 8.19 37.59 2.39
CA ARG A 2 8.63 36.59 1.40
C ARG A 2 7.62 35.44 1.40
N HIS A 3 6.89 35.27 0.29
CA HIS A 3 6.18 34.02 0.00
C HIS A 3 7.23 32.95 -0.29
N VAL A 4 7.33 31.94 0.57
CA VAL A 4 8.10 30.73 0.31
C VAL A 4 7.19 29.81 -0.49
N GLU A 5 7.47 29.64 -1.78
CA GLU A 5 6.79 28.68 -2.65
C GLU A 5 7.06 27.26 -2.16
N SER A 6 6.00 26.51 -1.83
CA SER A 6 6.02 25.12 -1.33
C SER A 6 6.56 24.14 -2.37
N ARG A 7 7.32 23.13 -1.94
CA ARG A 7 8.20 22.31 -2.79
C ARG A 7 7.96 20.78 -2.77
N ILE A 8 6.93 20.28 -2.10
CA ILE A 8 6.04 19.22 -2.61
C ILE A 8 4.70 19.94 -2.83
N VAL A 9 3.70 19.41 -3.55
CA VAL A 9 2.43 20.17 -3.68
C VAL A 9 1.87 20.41 -2.27
N GLY A 10 1.86 21.66 -1.80
CA GLY A 10 1.51 22.04 -0.43
C GLY A 10 2.55 21.71 0.67
N GLY A 11 3.73 21.18 0.34
CA GLY A 11 4.74 20.71 1.29
C GLY A 11 5.84 21.72 1.66
N TRP A 12 6.64 21.38 2.68
CA TRP A 12 7.77 22.18 3.18
C TRP A 12 9.03 21.33 3.38
N THR A 13 10.18 21.98 3.44
CA THR A 13 11.48 21.33 3.62
C THR A 13 11.69 20.87 5.06
N VAL A 14 12.25 19.67 5.24
CA VAL A 14 12.44 19.02 6.56
C VAL A 14 13.86 18.50 6.74
N ASN A 15 14.27 18.28 7.99
CA ASN A 15 15.56 17.66 8.28
C ASN A 15 15.45 16.14 8.26
N ILE A 16 16.53 15.47 7.88
CA ILE A 16 16.56 14.00 7.90
C ILE A 16 16.42 13.42 9.31
N SER A 17 16.78 14.17 10.36
CA SER A 17 16.60 13.73 11.75
C SER A 17 15.14 13.62 12.17
N ASP A 18 14.23 14.29 11.44
CA ASP A 18 12.79 14.21 11.69
C ASP A 18 12.19 12.95 11.01
N HIS A 19 12.84 12.47 9.95
CA HIS A 19 12.45 11.28 9.18
C HIS A 19 13.63 10.33 8.93
N PRO A 20 14.27 9.81 9.99
CA PRO A 20 15.54 9.08 9.88
C PRO A 20 15.43 7.71 9.18
N HIS A 21 14.20 7.26 8.90
CA HIS A 21 13.91 6.07 8.11
C HIS A 21 13.85 6.32 6.60
N GLN A 22 13.79 7.58 6.16
CA GLN A 22 13.69 7.94 4.76
C GLN A 22 14.94 7.49 3.97
N VAL A 23 14.70 6.88 2.83
CA VAL A 23 15.75 6.45 1.89
C VAL A 23 15.49 7.06 0.52
N SER A 24 16.56 7.53 -0.13
CA SER A 24 16.55 7.86 -1.56
C SER A 24 17.04 6.66 -2.34
N LEU A 25 16.14 6.03 -3.12
CA LEU A 25 16.50 5.03 -4.12
C LEU A 25 16.99 5.74 -5.39
N GLN A 26 18.21 5.42 -5.80
CA GLN A 26 18.86 6.03 -6.94
C GLN A 26 19.09 5.02 -8.05
N SER A 27 18.66 5.38 -9.26
CA SER A 27 18.95 4.69 -10.50
C SER A 27 19.97 5.51 -11.29
N TRP A 28 21.09 4.89 -11.69
CA TRP A 28 22.19 5.59 -12.39
C TRP A 28 22.67 6.85 -11.66
N HIS A 29 22.81 6.77 -10.33
CA HIS A 29 23.25 7.88 -9.46
C HIS A 29 22.32 9.09 -9.38
N ARG A 30 21.08 8.95 -9.87
CA ARG A 30 20.04 9.98 -9.74
C ARG A 30 18.88 9.43 -8.92
N HIS A 31 18.31 10.28 -8.06
CA HIS A 31 17.09 9.93 -7.35
C HIS A 31 15.98 9.53 -8.33
N SER A 32 15.31 8.41 -8.04
CA SER A 32 14.22 7.89 -8.87
C SER A 32 12.99 7.51 -8.05
N CYS A 33 13.18 7.04 -6.82
CA CYS A 33 12.09 6.68 -5.90
C CYS A 33 12.52 6.91 -4.45
N GLY A 34 11.54 6.95 -3.55
CA GLY A 34 11.73 6.83 -2.11
C GLY A 34 11.81 5.37 -1.63
N GLY A 35 12.03 5.23 -0.32
CA GLY A 35 12.00 3.97 0.40
C GLY A 35 12.06 4.23 1.90
N SER A 36 11.83 3.16 2.68
CA SER A 36 11.92 3.19 4.14
C SER A 36 12.87 2.12 4.64
N LEU A 37 13.86 2.48 5.45
CA LEU A 37 14.68 1.50 6.15
C LEU A 37 13.81 0.86 7.26
N ILE A 38 13.54 -0.44 7.18
CA ILE A 38 12.65 -1.13 8.14
C ILE A 38 13.40 -2.05 9.10
N SER A 39 14.66 -2.35 8.80
CA SER A 39 15.58 -3.11 9.65
C SER A 39 17.01 -2.91 9.14
N PRO A 40 18.06 -3.43 9.82
CA PRO A 40 19.45 -3.14 9.44
C PRO A 40 19.83 -3.48 7.99
N ASN A 41 19.14 -4.44 7.37
CA ASN A 41 19.46 -4.91 6.02
C ASN A 41 18.32 -4.72 5.02
N TRP A 42 17.18 -4.16 5.42
CA TRP A 42 15.98 -4.21 4.60
C TRP A 42 15.39 -2.81 4.41
N ILE A 43 15.19 -2.47 3.13
CA ILE A 43 14.42 -1.30 2.71
C ILE A 43 13.11 -1.79 2.12
N LEU A 44 12.01 -1.13 2.50
CA LEU A 44 10.70 -1.26 1.90
C LEU A 44 10.48 -0.14 0.87
N THR A 45 9.92 -0.46 -0.29
CA THR A 45 9.61 0.50 -1.36
C THR A 45 8.48 -0.05 -2.23
N ALA A 46 8.13 0.63 -3.33
CA ALA A 46 7.15 0.17 -4.30
C ALA A 46 7.77 -0.83 -5.28
N ALA A 47 7.02 -1.84 -5.73
CA ALA A 47 7.52 -2.82 -6.69
C ALA A 47 7.84 -2.21 -8.05
N HIS A 48 7.06 -1.22 -8.49
CA HIS A 48 7.28 -0.54 -9.77
C HIS A 48 8.64 0.19 -9.83
N CYS A 49 9.19 0.58 -8.67
CA CYS A 49 10.53 1.16 -8.54
C CYS A 49 11.65 0.14 -8.82
N LEU A 50 11.35 -1.16 -8.79
CA LEU A 50 12.31 -2.26 -8.84
C LEU A 50 12.44 -2.90 -10.23
N SER A 51 12.02 -2.21 -11.29
CA SER A 51 12.03 -2.70 -12.69
C SER A 51 13.44 -2.86 -13.32
N GLY A 52 14.51 -2.69 -12.54
CA GLY A 52 15.91 -2.86 -12.92
C GLY A 52 16.60 -4.00 -12.17
N GLY A 53 17.75 -4.46 -12.69
CA GLY A 53 18.58 -5.42 -11.95
C GLY A 53 19.26 -4.78 -10.74
N VAL A 54 19.68 -5.60 -9.77
CA VAL A 54 20.35 -5.19 -8.50
C VAL A 54 21.45 -4.15 -8.72
N HIS A 55 22.28 -4.32 -9.75
CA HIS A 55 23.44 -3.46 -10.04
C HIS A 55 23.10 -2.03 -10.49
N ARG A 56 21.82 -1.73 -10.79
CA ARG A 56 21.39 -0.39 -11.20
C ARG A 56 21.15 0.54 -10.02
N TYR A 57 20.99 -0.02 -8.82
CA TYR A 57 20.47 0.70 -7.68
C TYR A 57 21.53 0.99 -6.63
N SER A 58 21.48 2.21 -6.11
CA SER A 58 22.15 2.61 -4.88
C SER A 58 21.17 3.36 -4.00
N PHE A 59 21.39 3.33 -2.70
CA PHE A 59 20.44 3.85 -1.72
C PHE A 59 21.16 4.82 -0.81
N ARG A 60 20.67 6.05 -0.69
CA ARG A 60 21.22 7.04 0.23
C ARG A 60 20.37 7.10 1.49
N LEU A 61 21.02 6.95 2.63
CA LEU A 61 20.43 7.02 3.98
C LEU A 61 21.07 8.19 4.75
N GLY A 62 20.35 8.76 5.71
CA GLY A 62 20.93 9.73 6.65
C GLY A 62 21.27 11.10 6.03
N SER A 63 20.65 11.46 4.89
CA SER A 63 20.76 12.78 4.30
C SER A 63 19.40 13.33 3.89
N ALA A 64 19.21 14.64 4.08
CA ALA A 64 18.07 15.38 3.51
C ALA A 64 18.32 15.75 2.03
N LEU A 65 19.56 15.62 1.54
CA LEU A 65 19.91 15.86 0.15
C LEU A 65 20.01 14.52 -0.58
N TRP A 66 19.26 14.32 -1.65
CA TRP A 66 19.34 13.06 -2.38
C TRP A 66 20.69 12.89 -3.08
N ALA A 67 21.36 13.98 -3.45
CA ALA A 67 22.62 13.95 -4.22
C ALA A 67 23.88 13.81 -3.35
N GLU A 68 23.86 14.25 -2.09
CA GLU A 68 25.06 14.35 -1.23
C GLU A 68 24.77 14.06 0.25
N GLY A 69 25.82 13.92 1.06
CA GLY A 69 25.72 13.62 2.50
C GLY A 69 25.26 12.18 2.82
N GLY A 70 25.19 11.84 4.10
CA GLY A 70 24.75 10.53 4.56
C GLY A 70 25.62 9.36 4.04
N THR A 71 25.03 8.17 3.96
CA THR A 71 25.70 6.95 3.53
C THR A 71 25.05 6.40 2.27
N LEU A 72 25.87 6.09 1.26
CA LEU A 72 25.43 5.40 0.05
C LEU A 72 25.70 3.90 0.18
N VAL A 73 24.67 3.08 0.04
CA VAL A 73 24.74 1.63 0.14
C VAL A 73 24.25 0.97 -1.14
N LEU A 74 24.68 -0.28 -1.35
CA LEU A 74 24.27 -1.10 -2.48
C LEU A 74 23.31 -2.20 -2.04
N ALA A 75 22.58 -2.78 -2.99
CA ALA A 75 21.75 -3.96 -2.77
C ALA A 75 22.49 -5.25 -3.12
N THR A 76 22.14 -6.34 -2.43
CA THR A 76 22.43 -7.73 -2.83
C THR A 76 21.22 -8.38 -3.49
N GLN A 77 20.01 -7.92 -3.17
CA GLN A 77 18.78 -8.49 -3.72
C GLN A 77 17.70 -7.42 -3.83
N VAL A 78 16.89 -7.53 -4.88
CA VAL A 78 15.65 -6.76 -5.07
C VAL A 78 14.52 -7.77 -5.23
N ILE A 79 13.45 -7.60 -4.47
CA ILE A 79 12.36 -8.58 -4.33
C ILE A 79 11.03 -7.84 -4.47
N PRO A 80 10.51 -7.64 -5.69
CA PRO A 80 9.12 -7.20 -5.85
C PRO A 80 8.18 -8.28 -5.32
N HIS A 81 6.99 -7.87 -4.84
CA HIS A 81 5.98 -8.82 -4.41
C HIS A 81 5.63 -9.79 -5.56
N PRO A 82 5.51 -11.11 -5.32
CA PRO A 82 5.27 -12.10 -6.38
C PRO A 82 3.93 -11.94 -7.11
N LEU A 83 2.96 -11.28 -6.47
CA LEU A 83 1.66 -10.94 -7.05
C LEU A 83 1.60 -9.52 -7.63
N TYR A 84 2.72 -8.78 -7.66
CA TYR A 84 2.76 -7.46 -8.28
C TYR A 84 2.35 -7.53 -9.74
N ASN A 85 1.39 -6.69 -10.13
CA ASN A 85 0.91 -6.60 -11.49
C ASN A 85 1.09 -5.18 -12.01
N SER A 86 1.97 -5.00 -13.00
CA SER A 86 2.28 -3.69 -13.57
C SER A 86 1.14 -3.07 -14.38
N SER A 87 0.13 -3.86 -14.78
CA SER A 87 -1.06 -3.36 -15.49
C SER A 87 -2.12 -2.83 -14.54
N THR A 88 -2.29 -3.45 -13.37
CA THR A 88 -3.29 -3.02 -12.37
C THR A 88 -2.69 -2.22 -11.23
N ILE A 89 -1.36 -2.15 -11.14
CA ILE A 89 -0.57 -1.55 -10.05
C ILE A 89 -0.92 -2.15 -8.68
N ASP A 90 -1.43 -3.38 -8.70
CA ASP A 90 -1.81 -4.10 -7.48
C ASP A 90 -0.60 -4.83 -6.88
N TYR A 91 -0.58 -4.99 -5.56
CA TYR A 91 0.58 -5.48 -4.79
C TYR A 91 1.86 -4.70 -5.08
N ASP A 92 1.77 -3.38 -5.22
CA ASP A 92 2.90 -2.51 -5.53
C ASP A 92 3.79 -2.25 -4.30
N VAL A 93 4.47 -3.31 -3.86
CA VAL A 93 5.41 -3.30 -2.74
C VAL A 93 6.59 -4.22 -3.05
N GLY A 94 7.77 -3.82 -2.62
CA GLY A 94 8.97 -4.63 -2.75
C GLY A 94 9.96 -4.41 -1.62
N LEU A 95 10.83 -5.40 -1.46
CA LEU A 95 11.91 -5.40 -0.49
C LEU A 95 13.25 -5.32 -1.19
N ILE A 96 14.18 -4.61 -0.58
CA ILE A 96 15.58 -4.56 -1.00
C ILE A 96 16.43 -5.06 0.15
N LYS A 97 17.30 -6.02 -0.14
CA LYS A 97 18.33 -6.49 0.79
C LYS A 97 19.62 -5.72 0.56
N LEU A 98 20.11 -5.03 1.58
CA LEU A 98 21.36 -4.28 1.54
C LEU A 98 22.58 -5.20 1.53
N ALA A 99 23.68 -4.72 0.93
CA ALA A 99 24.97 -5.41 0.95
C ALA A 99 25.71 -5.27 2.28
N ASN A 100 25.49 -4.16 2.99
CA ASN A 100 26.14 -3.85 4.24
C ASN A 100 25.10 -3.60 5.33
N HIS A 101 25.31 -4.22 6.49
CA HIS A 101 24.47 -4.06 7.67
C HIS A 101 24.51 -2.63 8.19
N GLN A 102 23.35 -2.00 8.34
CA GLN A 102 23.21 -0.68 8.97
C GLN A 102 22.98 -0.86 10.48
N GLU A 103 24.03 -1.29 11.17
CA GLU A 103 24.03 -1.57 12.62
C GLU A 103 24.09 -0.29 13.47
N GLU A 104 24.70 0.77 12.93
CA GLU A 104 24.88 2.06 13.59
C GLU A 104 23.65 2.96 13.38
N VAL A 105 22.58 2.64 14.12
CA VAL A 105 21.40 3.51 14.25
C VAL A 105 21.79 4.79 15.00
N ASN A 106 21.45 5.95 14.47
CA ASN A 106 21.77 7.25 15.06
C ASN A 106 20.60 8.24 14.92
N ASN A 107 20.85 9.54 15.05
CA ASN A 107 19.79 10.55 14.93
C ASN A 107 19.34 10.81 13.48
N THR A 108 20.09 10.39 12.46
CA THR A 108 19.75 10.57 11.04
C THR A 108 19.42 9.26 10.31
N ILE A 109 19.75 8.11 10.90
CA ILE A 109 19.45 6.78 10.35
C ILE A 109 18.75 5.97 11.44
N GLN A 110 17.47 5.64 11.23
CA GLN A 110 16.67 4.78 12.10
C GLN A 110 15.71 3.90 11.30
N TYR A 111 15.15 2.88 11.93
CA TYR A 111 14.17 2.01 11.30
C TYR A 111 12.77 2.62 11.43
N ALA A 112 11.98 2.54 10.37
CA ALA A 112 10.56 2.82 10.43
C ALA A 112 9.86 1.77 11.29
N THR A 113 8.96 2.21 12.17
CA THR A 113 8.13 1.31 12.97
C THR A 113 7.00 0.78 12.11
N LEU A 114 6.90 -0.54 11.95
CA LEU A 114 5.76 -1.16 11.28
C LEU A 114 4.55 -1.17 12.22
N PRO A 115 3.32 -1.00 11.71
CA PRO A 115 2.12 -1.05 12.53
C PRO A 115 1.90 -2.45 13.13
N PRO A 116 1.27 -2.55 14.32
CA PRO A 116 0.73 -3.81 14.83
C PRO A 116 -0.24 -4.47 13.85
N GLU A 117 -0.39 -5.79 13.93
CA GLU A 117 -1.20 -6.55 12.97
C GLU A 117 -2.69 -6.15 12.96
N ASP A 118 -3.24 -5.70 14.09
CA ASP A 118 -4.62 -5.29 14.30
C ASP A 118 -4.84 -3.79 14.17
N TRP A 119 -3.79 -3.04 13.81
CA TRP A 119 -3.85 -1.60 13.72
C TRP A 119 -4.18 -1.15 12.29
N THR A 120 -5.14 -0.24 12.18
CA THR A 120 -5.48 0.47 10.94
C THR A 120 -5.63 1.96 11.21
N PRO A 121 -5.20 2.84 10.30
CA PRO A 121 -5.44 4.27 10.46
C PRO A 121 -6.95 4.56 10.40
N THR A 122 -7.40 5.57 11.14
CA THR A 122 -8.79 6.04 11.06
C THR A 122 -8.93 7.02 9.89
N ASN A 123 -10.08 7.03 9.21
CA ASN A 123 -10.37 8.05 8.20
C ASN A 123 -10.27 9.45 8.81
N GLY A 124 -9.61 10.36 8.11
CA GLY A 124 -9.30 11.71 8.59
C GLY A 124 -8.07 11.81 9.50
N SER A 125 -7.46 10.69 9.93
CA SER A 125 -6.13 10.74 10.57
C SER A 125 -5.13 11.44 9.66
N ILE A 126 -4.23 12.23 10.23
CA ILE A 126 -3.22 12.94 9.46
C ILE A 126 -2.01 12.04 9.21
N ALA A 127 -1.70 11.85 7.94
CA ALA A 127 -0.54 11.13 7.47
C ALA A 127 0.57 12.12 7.09
N SER A 128 1.81 11.81 7.47
CA SER A 128 3.02 12.49 7.02
C SER A 128 3.61 11.71 5.85
N VAL A 129 3.89 12.40 4.75
CA VAL A 129 4.49 11.83 3.55
C VAL A 129 5.73 12.64 3.20
N THR A 130 6.84 11.95 2.95
CA THR A 130 8.14 12.58 2.68
C THR A 130 8.78 12.08 1.40
N GLY A 131 9.47 12.97 0.70
CA GLY A 131 10.12 12.65 -0.57
C GLY A 131 10.85 13.81 -1.23
N TRP A 132 11.44 13.51 -2.39
CA TRP A 132 12.17 14.46 -3.24
C TRP A 132 11.49 14.63 -4.62
N GLY A 133 10.24 14.19 -4.73
CA GLY A 133 9.48 14.25 -5.96
C GLY A 133 9.27 15.67 -6.45
N THR A 134 8.80 15.77 -7.70
CA THR A 134 8.58 17.06 -8.36
C THR A 134 7.48 17.86 -7.65
N PRO A 135 7.61 19.19 -7.47
CA PRO A 135 6.59 19.99 -6.78
C PRO A 135 5.30 20.17 -7.60
N TYR A 136 5.29 19.75 -8.87
CA TYR A 136 4.14 19.71 -9.77
C TYR A 136 4.46 18.79 -10.96
N TYR A 137 3.43 18.35 -11.68
CA TYR A 137 3.59 17.45 -12.83
C TYR A 137 4.47 18.05 -13.93
N GLY A 138 5.49 17.31 -14.36
CA GLY A 138 6.49 17.77 -15.35
C GLY A 138 7.56 18.72 -14.79
N GLY A 139 7.58 18.94 -13.48
CA GLY A 139 8.61 19.72 -12.78
C GLY A 139 9.96 18.98 -12.68
N SER A 140 10.90 19.62 -11.97
CA SER A 140 12.19 19.00 -11.61
C SER A 140 12.13 18.46 -10.18
N LEU A 141 12.92 17.41 -9.91
CA LEU A 141 13.07 16.85 -8.56
C LEU A 141 13.55 17.93 -7.59
N MET A 142 13.17 17.78 -6.34
CA MET A 142 13.67 18.63 -5.27
C MET A 142 15.01 18.15 -4.77
N ASP A 143 15.94 19.06 -4.53
CA ASP A 143 17.26 18.70 -3.98
C ASP A 143 17.19 18.31 -2.50
N GLU A 144 16.37 19.04 -1.73
CA GLU A 144 16.16 18.83 -0.29
C GLU A 144 14.87 18.04 -0.02
N LEU A 145 14.88 17.24 1.05
CA LEU A 145 13.75 16.42 1.48
C LEU A 145 12.58 17.31 1.86
N GLN A 146 11.40 16.98 1.33
CA GLN A 146 10.16 17.67 1.61
C GLN A 146 9.21 16.77 2.39
N GLN A 147 8.30 17.38 3.14
CA GLN A 147 7.18 16.74 3.80
C GLN A 147 5.87 17.42 3.40
N VAL A 148 4.81 16.62 3.29
CA VAL A 148 3.43 17.08 3.28
C VAL A 148 2.61 16.29 4.30
N ASN A 149 1.61 16.95 4.89
CA ASN A 149 0.65 16.30 5.78
C ASN A 149 -0.70 16.24 5.09
N VAL A 150 -1.27 15.05 4.96
CA VAL A 150 -2.52 14.80 4.24
C VAL A 150 -3.46 13.90 5.06
N PRO A 151 -4.79 14.10 4.99
CA PRO A 151 -5.73 13.24 5.69
C PRO A 151 -5.87 11.88 4.99
N ILE A 152 -6.07 10.82 5.77
CA ILE A 152 -6.52 9.51 5.27
C ILE A 152 -7.94 9.65 4.72
N VAL A 153 -8.13 9.18 3.49
CA VAL A 153 -9.42 9.16 2.79
C VAL A 153 -9.94 7.73 2.76
N SER A 154 -11.24 7.56 2.95
CA SER A 154 -11.86 6.23 2.91
C SER A 154 -11.74 5.62 1.51
N ASN A 155 -11.58 4.29 1.42
CA ASN A 155 -11.52 3.63 0.11
C ASN A 155 -12.81 3.83 -0.69
N GLU A 156 -13.98 3.84 -0.04
CA GLU A 156 -15.27 4.10 -0.70
C GLU A 156 -15.30 5.46 -1.39
N GLU A 157 -14.87 6.51 -0.68
CA GLU A 157 -14.80 7.86 -1.23
C GLU A 157 -13.75 7.96 -2.34
N CYS A 158 -12.57 7.37 -2.12
CA CYS A 158 -11.49 7.35 -3.10
C CYS A 158 -11.89 6.63 -4.40
N GLU A 159 -12.57 5.48 -4.30
CA GLU A 159 -13.08 4.71 -5.44
C GLU A 159 -14.05 5.52 -6.29
N GLU A 160 -14.93 6.31 -5.68
CA GLU A 160 -15.90 7.11 -6.43
C GLU A 160 -15.21 8.20 -7.26
N TYR A 161 -14.16 8.83 -6.73
CA TYR A 161 -13.38 9.80 -7.48
C TYR A 161 -12.60 9.18 -8.65
N TYR A 162 -12.04 7.97 -8.44
CA TYR A 162 -11.26 7.29 -9.48
C TYR A 162 -12.10 6.53 -10.51
N LYS A 163 -13.38 6.28 -10.26
CA LYS A 163 -14.29 5.46 -11.09
C LYS A 163 -14.14 5.60 -12.60
N ASN A 164 -14.07 6.83 -13.12
CA ASN A 164 -13.92 7.08 -14.55
C ASN A 164 -12.50 6.72 -15.04
N GLU A 165 -11.46 7.10 -14.30
CA GLU A 165 -10.08 6.71 -14.63
C GLU A 165 -9.90 5.19 -14.55
N SER A 166 -10.53 4.54 -13.57
CA SER A 166 -10.46 3.09 -13.41
C SER A 166 -11.02 2.35 -14.63
N ILE A 167 -12.11 2.85 -15.21
CA ILE A 167 -12.70 2.28 -16.45
C ILE A 167 -11.76 2.50 -17.65
N VAL A 168 -11.14 3.68 -17.74
CA VAL A 168 -10.29 4.06 -18.88
C VAL A 168 -8.94 3.34 -18.85
N TYR A 169 -8.31 3.26 -17.68
CA TYR A 169 -6.94 2.76 -17.52
C TYR A 169 -6.88 1.33 -16.97
N GLY A 170 -8.00 0.77 -16.49
CA GLY A 170 -8.04 -0.59 -15.92
C GLY A 170 -7.33 -0.73 -14.57
N VAL A 171 -7.13 0.38 -13.86
CA VAL A 171 -6.47 0.44 -12.54
C VAL A 171 -7.51 0.80 -11.50
N TYR A 172 -7.68 -0.05 -10.49
CA TYR A 172 -8.73 0.10 -9.48
C TYR A 172 -8.10 0.27 -8.10
N VAL A 173 -8.67 1.14 -7.27
CA VAL A 173 -8.39 1.13 -5.84
C VAL A 173 -8.89 -0.20 -5.28
N THR A 174 -8.04 -0.89 -4.52
CA THR A 174 -8.36 -2.21 -3.94
C THR A 174 -8.23 -2.19 -2.43
N GLY A 175 -8.71 -3.21 -1.73
CA GLY A 175 -8.55 -3.32 -0.27
C GLY A 175 -7.09 -3.46 0.21
N ARG A 176 -6.12 -3.66 -0.68
CA ARG A 176 -4.68 -3.62 -0.37
C ARG A 176 -4.07 -2.22 -0.52
N MET A 177 -4.90 -1.24 -0.85
CA MET A 177 -4.52 0.15 -1.02
C MET A 177 -5.24 1.01 0.01
N LEU A 178 -4.65 2.15 0.32
CA LEU A 178 -5.27 3.23 1.08
C LEU A 178 -5.10 4.53 0.31
N CYS A 179 -5.97 5.50 0.56
CA CYS A 179 -5.86 6.82 -0.05
C CYS A 179 -5.55 7.89 1.00
N ALA A 180 -4.76 8.87 0.61
CA ALA A 180 -4.47 10.03 1.46
C ALA A 180 -4.23 11.27 0.60
N GLY A 181 -4.87 12.37 0.96
CA GLY A 181 -4.82 13.61 0.17
C GLY A 181 -5.95 14.55 0.53
N PHE A 182 -5.76 15.84 0.29
CA PHE A 182 -6.89 16.77 0.32
C PHE A 182 -7.65 16.69 -0.99
N LEU A 183 -8.97 16.51 -0.90
CA LEU A 183 -9.85 16.37 -2.07
C LEU A 183 -9.97 17.67 -2.89
N ASP A 184 -9.57 18.81 -2.33
CA ASP A 184 -9.45 20.07 -3.07
C ASP A 184 -8.17 20.17 -3.92
N GLY A 185 -7.29 19.16 -3.85
CA GLY A 185 -6.01 19.14 -4.56
C GLY A 185 -4.96 20.09 -3.96
N SER A 186 -5.18 20.61 -2.75
CA SER A 186 -4.24 21.56 -2.13
C SER A 186 -2.87 20.95 -1.78
N ALA A 187 -2.80 19.63 -1.64
CA ALA A 187 -1.56 18.91 -1.36
C ALA A 187 -1.59 17.47 -1.90
N ASP A 188 -0.48 17.01 -2.47
CA ASP A 188 -0.37 15.68 -3.08
C ASP A 188 1.10 15.25 -3.25
N VAL A 189 1.31 13.95 -3.46
CA VAL A 189 2.60 13.38 -3.91
C VAL A 189 2.73 13.48 -5.42
N CYS A 190 3.96 13.40 -5.93
CA CYS A 190 4.19 13.49 -7.36
C CYS A 190 5.39 12.64 -7.81
N ASN A 191 5.82 12.83 -9.06
CA ASN A 191 6.87 12.04 -9.69
C ASN A 191 8.16 12.07 -8.85
N GLY A 192 8.62 10.90 -8.42
CA GLY A 192 9.82 10.73 -7.58
C GLY A 192 9.51 10.43 -6.12
N ASP A 193 8.28 10.68 -5.64
CA ASP A 193 7.87 10.30 -4.28
C ASP A 193 7.50 8.82 -4.18
N SER A 194 7.24 8.15 -5.31
CA SER A 194 6.99 6.71 -5.42
C SER A 194 7.93 5.88 -4.56
N GLY A 195 7.40 4.91 -3.82
CA GLY A 195 8.17 4.10 -2.90
C GLY A 195 8.45 4.75 -1.53
N GLY A 196 8.20 6.07 -1.39
CA GLY A 196 8.36 6.81 -0.15
C GLY A 196 7.36 6.41 0.95
N PRO A 197 7.67 6.72 2.21
CA PRO A 197 6.82 6.39 3.35
C PRO A 197 5.55 7.24 3.42
N LEU A 198 4.46 6.59 3.82
CA LEU A 198 3.32 7.25 4.44
C LEU A 198 3.26 6.86 5.93
N ILE A 199 3.44 7.84 6.81
CA ILE A 199 3.49 7.64 8.27
C ILE A 199 2.22 8.16 8.93
N VAL A 200 1.57 7.35 9.76
CA VAL A 200 0.41 7.75 10.58
C VAL A 200 0.67 7.29 12.01
N ASP A 201 0.52 8.18 12.99
CA ASP A 201 0.75 7.90 14.42
C ASP A 201 2.12 7.25 14.72
N GLY A 202 3.13 7.56 13.90
CA GLY A 202 4.49 7.02 14.01
C GLY A 202 4.71 5.65 13.35
N TYR A 203 3.68 5.07 12.72
CA TYR A 203 3.76 3.80 11.99
C TYR A 203 3.90 4.02 10.49
N LEU A 204 4.74 3.20 9.84
CA LEU A 204 4.80 3.06 8.38
C LEU A 204 3.55 2.34 7.88
N THR A 205 2.56 3.14 7.53
CA THR A 205 1.19 2.69 7.25
C THR A 205 0.98 2.42 5.76
N GLY A 206 1.76 3.06 4.89
CA GLY A 206 1.74 2.77 3.47
C GLY A 206 3.01 3.17 2.73
N VAL A 207 3.06 2.79 1.46
CA VAL A 207 4.10 3.16 0.49
C VAL A 207 3.45 3.89 -0.67
N VAL A 208 4.00 5.06 -1.05
CA VAL A 208 3.53 5.83 -2.22
C VAL A 208 3.54 4.93 -3.46
N SER A 209 2.39 4.75 -4.10
CA SER A 209 2.25 3.81 -5.22
C SER A 209 1.90 4.55 -6.51
N TRP A 210 0.72 5.16 -6.60
CA TRP A 210 0.27 5.89 -7.77
C TRP A 210 -0.68 7.02 -7.41
N SER A 211 -0.87 7.94 -8.33
CA SER A 211 -1.85 9.02 -8.25
C SER A 211 -2.52 9.18 -9.61
N LYS A 212 -3.27 10.28 -9.81
CA LYS A 212 -3.97 10.54 -11.08
C LYS A 212 -3.07 10.37 -12.30
N PHE A 213 -3.57 9.67 -13.33
CA PHE A 213 -2.79 9.50 -14.56
C PHE A 213 -2.59 10.83 -15.27
N GLY A 214 -1.33 11.25 -15.44
CA GLY A 214 -0.96 12.47 -16.14
C GLY A 214 -1.05 13.76 -15.31
N GLY A 215 -1.08 13.66 -13.97
CA GLY A 215 -1.07 14.83 -13.08
C GLY A 215 -0.76 14.50 -11.63
N CYS A 216 -0.51 15.54 -10.85
CA CYS A 216 -0.41 15.50 -9.39
C CYS A 216 -1.25 16.66 -8.85
N ALA A 217 -1.75 16.58 -7.61
CA ALA A 217 -2.56 17.62 -6.97
C ALA A 217 -3.80 18.02 -7.79
N SER A 218 -4.47 17.01 -8.33
CA SER A 218 -5.74 17.22 -9.02
C SER A 218 -6.88 17.17 -8.03
N GLU A 219 -7.77 18.16 -8.12
CA GLU A 219 -9.01 18.17 -7.35
C GLU A 219 -9.78 16.86 -7.53
N GLY A 220 -10.14 16.24 -6.41
CA GLY A 220 -10.81 14.96 -6.32
C GLY A 220 -9.90 13.74 -6.38
N PHE A 221 -8.60 13.85 -6.64
CA PHE A 221 -7.73 12.67 -6.84
C PHE A 221 -6.67 12.57 -5.73
N PRO A 222 -7.03 12.05 -4.54
CA PRO A 222 -6.04 11.79 -3.49
C PRO A 222 -5.07 10.70 -3.95
N ALA A 223 -3.81 10.78 -3.54
CA ALA A 223 -2.84 9.74 -3.86
C ALA A 223 -3.22 8.37 -3.27
N VAL A 224 -2.82 7.33 -3.98
CA VAL A 224 -3.04 5.93 -3.63
C VAL A 224 -1.73 5.29 -3.20
N TYR A 225 -1.79 4.61 -2.07
CA TYR A 225 -0.65 4.00 -1.41
C TYR A 225 -0.90 2.51 -1.26
N THR A 226 0.15 1.70 -1.37
CA THR A 226 0.08 0.32 -0.91
C THR A 226 -0.10 0.33 0.60
N SER A 227 -1.11 -0.38 1.07
CA SER A 227 -1.57 -0.40 2.45
C SER A 227 -0.91 -1.55 3.21
N PHE A 228 -0.41 -1.29 4.44
CA PHE A 228 0.09 -2.34 5.34
C PHE A 228 -0.83 -2.79 6.51
N PRO A 229 -2.15 -2.52 6.55
CA PRO A 229 -2.99 -3.04 7.61
C PRO A 229 -3.13 -4.55 7.46
N SER A 230 -2.66 -5.27 8.48
CA SER A 230 -2.67 -6.72 8.67
C SER A 230 -1.98 -7.58 7.59
N ALA A 231 -0.81 -8.11 7.92
CA ALA A 231 -0.22 -9.27 7.24
C ALA A 231 -1.14 -10.52 7.28
N LEU A 232 -2.19 -10.50 8.10
CA LEU A 232 -3.26 -11.51 8.11
C LEU A 232 -4.29 -11.34 6.98
N THR A 233 -4.38 -10.16 6.33
CA THR A 233 -5.20 -9.99 5.12
C THR A 233 -4.39 -10.05 3.83
N ALA A 234 -3.14 -9.59 3.76
CA ALA A 234 -2.43 -9.65 2.47
C ALA A 234 -1.93 -11.06 2.08
N ALA A 235 -1.60 -11.93 3.05
CA ALA A 235 -1.15 -13.30 2.77
C ALA A 235 -2.28 -14.35 2.77
N TYR A 236 -3.49 -13.98 3.25
CA TYR A 236 -4.65 -14.86 3.35
C TYR A 236 -6.03 -14.18 3.14
N SER A 237 -6.14 -12.93 2.67
CA SER A 237 -7.43 -12.40 2.15
C SER A 237 -7.71 -13.00 0.80
N ILE A 238 -8.24 -14.21 0.86
CA ILE A 238 -9.27 -14.62 -0.07
C ILE A 238 -10.46 -13.67 0.22
N TYR A 239 -10.69 -12.70 -0.65
CA TYR A 239 -11.81 -11.76 -0.53
C TYR A 239 -13.13 -12.54 -0.56
N ILE A 240 -14.01 -12.29 0.41
CA ILE A 240 -15.39 -12.76 0.37
C ILE A 240 -16.12 -11.89 -0.66
N THR A 241 -16.42 -12.46 -1.83
CA THR A 241 -17.19 -11.77 -2.87
C THR A 241 -18.70 -11.87 -2.59
N ASP A 242 -19.50 -11.14 -3.35
CA ASP A 242 -20.97 -11.27 -3.39
C ASP A 242 -21.46 -12.68 -3.77
N ARG A 243 -20.60 -13.50 -4.37
CA ARG A 243 -20.84 -14.92 -4.69
C ARG A 243 -20.48 -15.88 -3.55
N MET A 244 -20.08 -15.35 -2.41
CA MET A 244 -19.72 -16.11 -1.22
C MET A 244 -20.61 -15.71 -0.04
N LEU A 245 -20.69 -16.58 0.95
CA LEU A 245 -21.35 -16.32 2.22
C LEU A 245 -20.54 -16.89 3.37
N CYS A 246 -20.62 -16.25 4.54
CA CYS A 246 -19.96 -16.71 5.75
C CYS A 246 -21.01 -17.28 6.71
N ALA A 247 -20.71 -18.40 7.36
CA ALA A 247 -21.55 -18.95 8.42
C ALA A 247 -20.67 -19.47 9.57
N GLY A 248 -21.03 -19.10 10.80
CA GLY A 248 -20.30 -19.48 12.01
C GLY A 248 -20.71 -18.62 13.20
N TYR A 249 -20.30 -19.03 14.40
CA TYR A 249 -20.52 -18.24 15.61
C TYR A 249 -19.34 -17.29 15.85
N PRO A 250 -19.57 -16.02 16.23
CA PRO A 250 -18.47 -15.12 16.60
C PRO A 250 -17.56 -15.67 17.70
N ALA A 251 -18.13 -16.43 18.65
CA ALA A 251 -17.37 -17.09 19.71
C ALA A 251 -16.52 -18.30 19.23
N GLY A 252 -16.66 -18.73 17.98
CA GLY A 252 -16.06 -19.96 17.46
C GLY A 252 -16.77 -21.23 17.95
N GLY A 253 -16.06 -22.36 17.92
CA GLY A 253 -16.52 -23.66 18.43
C GLY A 253 -17.33 -24.51 17.45
N TYR A 254 -17.87 -23.93 16.38
CA TYR A 254 -18.62 -24.65 15.35
C TYR A 254 -18.29 -24.12 13.96
N ASP A 255 -17.90 -25.03 13.07
CA ASP A 255 -17.53 -24.72 11.69
C ASP A 255 -17.53 -26.01 10.85
N ALA A 256 -17.57 -25.87 9.53
CA ALA A 256 -17.15 -26.94 8.63
C ALA A 256 -15.62 -27.08 8.69
N CYS A 257 -15.10 -28.28 8.49
CA CYS A 257 -13.68 -28.57 8.65
C CYS A 257 -13.12 -29.45 7.52
N ASN A 258 -11.89 -29.91 7.70
CA ASN A 258 -11.20 -30.77 6.75
C ASN A 258 -12.04 -32.01 6.41
N GLY A 259 -12.39 -32.16 5.13
CA GLY A 259 -13.23 -33.25 4.63
C GLY A 259 -14.68 -32.84 4.34
N ASP A 260 -15.12 -31.66 4.76
CA ASP A 260 -16.50 -31.19 4.57
C ASP A 260 -16.70 -30.36 3.29
N SER A 261 -15.61 -30.04 2.57
CA SER A 261 -15.67 -29.27 1.31
C SER A 261 -16.65 -29.89 0.31
N GLY A 262 -17.53 -29.07 -0.26
CA GLY A 262 -18.63 -29.52 -1.12
C GLY A 262 -19.92 -29.89 -0.37
N GLY A 263 -19.90 -29.92 0.97
CA GLY A 263 -21.08 -30.18 1.79
C GLY A 263 -22.13 -29.05 1.74
N PRO A 264 -23.42 -29.36 1.98
CA PRO A 264 -24.49 -28.38 1.90
C PRO A 264 -24.61 -27.53 3.17
N LEU A 265 -24.78 -26.22 3.01
CA LEU A 265 -25.31 -25.33 4.05
C LEU A 265 -26.80 -25.11 3.80
N ILE A 266 -27.63 -25.55 4.75
CA ILE A 266 -29.10 -25.45 4.68
C ILE A 266 -29.59 -24.36 5.63
N VAL A 267 -30.42 -23.44 5.13
CA VAL A 267 -31.13 -22.41 5.90
C VAL A 267 -32.62 -22.57 5.65
N ASP A 268 -33.41 -22.80 6.71
CA ASP A 268 -34.86 -22.99 6.64
C ASP A 268 -35.34 -24.03 5.60
N GLY A 269 -34.54 -25.08 5.39
CA GLY A 269 -34.82 -26.14 4.42
C GLY A 269 -34.36 -25.85 2.99
N TYR A 270 -33.76 -24.70 2.73
CA TYR A 270 -33.21 -24.31 1.43
C TYR A 270 -31.69 -24.43 1.40
N LEU A 271 -31.14 -24.87 0.27
CA LEU A 271 -29.70 -24.89 0.04
C LEU A 271 -29.20 -23.46 -0.17
N ALA A 272 -28.57 -22.89 0.87
CA ALA A 272 -28.06 -21.53 0.87
C ALA A 272 -26.61 -21.46 0.39
N GLY A 273 -25.80 -22.46 0.72
CA GLY A 273 -24.38 -22.47 0.36
C GLY A 273 -23.75 -23.84 0.21
N ILE A 274 -22.52 -23.86 -0.31
CA ILE A 274 -21.68 -25.04 -0.44
C ILE A 274 -20.36 -24.78 0.28
N VAL A 275 -19.96 -25.66 1.21
CA VAL A 275 -18.72 -25.51 2.00
C VAL A 275 -17.53 -25.33 1.05
N SER A 276 -16.75 -24.27 1.24
CA SER A 276 -15.63 -23.92 0.36
C SER A 276 -14.30 -23.91 1.10
N TRP A 277 -14.08 -22.92 1.98
CA TRP A 277 -12.81 -22.71 2.70
C TRP A 277 -13.04 -22.01 4.04
N GLY A 278 -12.01 -21.91 4.88
CA GLY A 278 -12.07 -21.22 6.17
C GLY A 278 -10.69 -21.11 6.81
N TYR A 279 -10.53 -20.22 7.79
CA TYR A 279 -9.28 -20.09 8.54
C TYR A 279 -9.27 -21.02 9.76
N GLN A 280 -8.56 -22.14 9.62
CA GLN A 280 -8.62 -23.25 10.58
C GLN A 280 -10.10 -23.66 10.83
N CYS A 281 -10.36 -24.55 11.80
CA CYS A 281 -11.73 -24.97 12.08
C CYS A 281 -12.20 -24.35 13.39
N ALA A 282 -13.36 -23.71 13.36
CA ALA A 282 -14.07 -23.27 14.57
C ALA A 282 -13.32 -22.23 15.42
N VAL A 283 -12.48 -21.41 14.80
CA VAL A 283 -11.76 -20.32 15.48
C VAL A 283 -12.71 -19.14 15.69
N ALA A 284 -12.65 -18.53 16.88
CA ALA A 284 -13.43 -17.34 17.20
C ALA A 284 -13.17 -16.22 16.19
N ASN A 285 -14.24 -15.54 15.75
CA ASN A 285 -14.25 -14.49 14.72
C ASN A 285 -13.84 -14.91 13.29
N TYR A 286 -13.58 -16.19 13.03
CA TYR A 286 -13.27 -16.71 11.69
C TYR A 286 -14.33 -17.72 11.25
N PRO A 287 -15.47 -17.27 10.69
CA PRO A 287 -16.50 -18.17 10.20
C PRO A 287 -16.03 -18.93 8.95
N GLY A 288 -16.62 -20.11 8.72
CA GLY A 288 -16.46 -20.84 7.47
C GLY A 288 -17.05 -20.06 6.29
N VAL A 289 -16.45 -20.26 5.12
CA VAL A 289 -16.81 -19.60 3.87
C VAL A 289 -17.39 -20.60 2.90
N TYR A 290 -18.48 -20.20 2.26
CA TYR A 290 -19.29 -21.03 1.41
C TYR A 290 -19.53 -20.32 0.08
N SER A 291 -19.66 -21.08 -1.01
CA SER A 291 -20.19 -20.55 -2.26
C SER A 291 -21.69 -20.29 -2.10
N SER A 292 -22.15 -19.09 -2.48
CA SER A 292 -23.55 -18.71 -2.38
C SER A 292 -24.37 -19.36 -3.48
N VAL A 293 -25.23 -20.32 -3.13
CA VAL A 293 -26.11 -21.00 -4.10
C VAL A 293 -27.11 -20.03 -4.74
N PRO A 294 -27.73 -19.08 -4.02
CA PRO A 294 -28.54 -18.03 -4.63
C PRO A 294 -27.83 -17.26 -5.76
N SER A 295 -26.54 -16.96 -5.59
CA SER A 295 -25.75 -16.25 -6.61
C SER A 295 -25.52 -17.07 -7.89
N LEU A 296 -25.70 -18.39 -7.82
CA LEU A 296 -25.48 -19.34 -8.91
C LEU A 296 -26.79 -19.84 -9.54
N LEU A 297 -27.96 -19.45 -9.01
CA LEU A 297 -29.25 -20.01 -9.42
C LEU A 297 -29.54 -19.83 -10.92
N SER A 298 -29.19 -18.67 -11.50
CA SER A 298 -29.41 -18.43 -12.93
C SER A 298 -28.67 -19.45 -13.78
N TRP A 299 -27.39 -19.69 -13.47
CA TRP A 299 -26.56 -20.67 -14.16
C TRP A 299 -27.05 -22.11 -13.93
N ILE A 300 -27.40 -22.47 -12.69
CA ILE A 300 -27.92 -23.81 -12.38
C ILE A 300 -29.19 -24.09 -13.19
N LYS A 301 -30.13 -23.15 -13.27
CA LYS A 301 -31.37 -23.31 -14.03
C LYS A 301 -31.11 -23.44 -15.53
N GLU A 302 -30.19 -22.66 -16.06
CA GLU A 302 -29.78 -22.73 -17.48
C GLU A 302 -29.22 -24.11 -17.85
N GLU A 303 -28.35 -24.68 -17.01
CA GLU A 303 -27.71 -25.97 -17.30
C GLU A 303 -28.61 -27.18 -17.03
N THR A 304 -29.49 -27.09 -16.02
CA THR A 304 -30.30 -28.24 -15.57
C THR A 304 -31.72 -28.25 -16.12
N GLY A 305 -32.22 -27.10 -16.58
CA GLY A 305 -33.61 -26.93 -17.01
C GLY A 305 -34.63 -26.86 -15.86
N LEU A 306 -34.17 -26.59 -14.63
CA LEU A 306 -35.01 -26.33 -13.44
C LEU A 306 -35.67 -24.95 -13.44
#